data_AF-A0A1E5PKL9-F1
#
_entry.id   AF-A0A1E5PKL9-F1
#
_cell.length_a   1.000
_cell.length_b   1.000
_cell.length_c   1.000
_cell.angle_alpha   90.00
_cell.angle_beta   90.00
_cell.angle_gamma   90.00
#
_symmetry.space_group_name_H-M   'P 1'
#
loop_
_entity.id
_entity.type
_entity.pdbx_description
1 polymer ?
#
loop_
_entity_poly.entity_id
_entity_poly.type
_entity_poly.pdbx_seq_one_letter_code
_entity_poly.pdbx_strand_id
1 'polypeptide(L)'
;MASTLSLAACSSTPSKATVAAREFAKSACASLQQLTDHLARPRPSNLTDPYYQTAGQYLNTATNRAADAAQQDHGYQEFADTLHRAAETWQVTFTLDEAEPLIQQARKEKC
;
A
#
# COMPACT_ATOMS: atom_id res chain seq x y z
N MET A 1 52.13 8.73 16.07
CA MET A 1 51.41 8.87 14.79
C MET A 1 49.98 8.41 15.04
N ALA A 2 49.02 9.32 15.03
CA ALA A 2 47.62 9.02 15.25
C ALA A 2 46.92 8.94 13.89
N SER A 3 46.57 7.73 13.45
CA SER A 3 45.80 7.52 12.23
C SER A 3 44.34 7.88 12.52
N THR A 4 43.94 9.08 12.14
CA THR A 4 42.52 9.46 12.07
C THR A 4 41.89 8.73 10.90
N LEU A 5 41.19 7.63 11.20
CA LEU A 5 40.27 6.98 10.28
C LEU A 5 39.12 7.93 9.98
N SER A 6 39.19 8.63 8.85
CA SER A 6 38.07 9.37 8.30
C SER A 6 36.96 8.39 7.96
N LEU A 7 35.93 8.32 8.81
CA LEU A 7 34.66 7.70 8.46
C LEU A 7 34.05 8.55 7.34
N ALA A 8 34.28 8.13 6.10
CA ALA A 8 33.46 8.57 4.98
C ALA A 8 32.03 8.14 5.32
N ALA A 9 31.17 9.10 5.65
CA ALA A 9 29.75 8.89 5.73
C ALA A 9 29.30 8.42 4.33
N CYS A 10 29.12 7.11 4.17
CA CYS A 10 28.50 6.52 2.98
C CYS A 10 27.03 6.95 2.95
N SER A 11 26.77 8.18 2.52
CA SER A 11 25.45 8.58 2.04
C SER A 11 25.21 7.83 0.74
N SER A 12 24.80 6.56 0.85
CA SER A 12 24.47 5.72 -0.29
C SER A 12 23.22 6.28 -0.96
N THR A 13 23.40 6.95 -2.10
CA THR A 13 22.28 7.34 -2.96
C THR A 13 21.46 6.08 -3.26
N PRO A 14 20.14 6.09 -3.02
CA PRO A 14 19.29 4.94 -3.31
C PRO A 14 19.40 4.55 -4.79
N SER A 15 19.32 3.25 -5.08
CA SER A 15 19.27 2.77 -6.46
C SER A 15 18.05 3.35 -7.19
N LYS A 16 18.12 3.48 -8.53
CA LYS A 16 16.95 3.92 -9.33
C LYS A 16 15.73 3.03 -9.10
N ALA A 17 15.94 1.72 -8.92
CA ALA A 17 14.88 0.76 -8.64
C ALA A 17 14.21 1.04 -7.28
N THR A 18 15.01 1.33 -6.24
CA THR A 18 14.50 1.72 -4.92
C THR A 18 13.74 3.05 -4.96
N VAL A 19 14.14 4.01 -5.80
CA VAL A 19 13.40 5.26 -5.99
C VAL A 19 12.06 5.00 -6.68
N ALA A 20 12.03 4.20 -7.75
CA ALA A 20 10.80 3.83 -8.44
C ALA A 20 9.83 3.08 -7.52
N ALA A 21 10.33 2.10 -6.75
CA ALA A 21 9.54 1.36 -5.77
C ALA A 21 8.87 2.28 -4.74
N ARG A 22 9.59 3.29 -4.24
CA ARG A 22 9.05 4.29 -3.30
C ARG A 22 7.91 5.12 -3.91
N GLU A 23 8.04 5.53 -5.16
CA GLU A 23 6.97 6.31 -5.82
C GLU A 23 5.71 5.46 -6.06
N PHE A 24 5.87 4.19 -6.44
CA PHE A 24 4.76 3.25 -6.52
C PHE A 24 4.11 3.02 -5.15
N ALA A 25 4.90 2.79 -4.09
CA ALA A 25 4.39 2.63 -2.74
C ALA A 25 3.63 3.87 -2.24
N LYS A 26 4.15 5.08 -2.49
CA LYS A 26 3.43 6.34 -2.18
C LYS A 26 2.09 6.41 -2.90
N SER A 27 2.05 6.04 -4.19
CA SER A 27 0.79 6.00 -4.94
C SER A 27 -0.19 4.97 -4.36
N ALA A 28 0.30 3.81 -3.91
CA ALA A 28 -0.53 2.80 -3.25
C ALA A 28 -1.13 3.36 -1.95
N CYS A 29 -0.30 4.00 -1.13
CA CYS A 29 -0.72 4.62 0.12
C CYS A 29 -1.73 5.76 -0.07
N ALA A 30 -1.58 6.56 -1.13
CA ALA A 30 -2.56 7.59 -1.47
C ALA A 30 -3.93 6.97 -1.80
N SER A 31 -3.96 5.87 -2.55
CA SER A 31 -5.21 5.15 -2.83
C SER A 31 -5.81 4.51 -1.57
N LEU A 32 -4.99 4.00 -0.65
CA LEU A 32 -5.48 3.52 0.66
C LEU A 32 -6.07 4.63 1.53
N GLN A 33 -5.51 5.84 1.44
CA GLN A 33 -6.07 7.00 2.12
C GLN A 33 -7.45 7.35 1.52
N GLN A 34 -7.57 7.41 0.19
CA GLN A 34 -8.85 7.62 -0.48
C GLN A 34 -9.89 6.56 -0.13
N LEU A 35 -9.47 5.30 -0.04
CA LEU A 35 -10.31 4.21 0.45
C LEU A 35 -10.78 4.51 1.87
N THR A 36 -9.86 4.71 2.82
CA THR A 36 -10.21 4.96 4.23
C THR A 36 -11.16 6.14 4.39
N ASP A 37 -10.93 7.24 3.68
CA ASP A 37 -11.76 8.45 3.72
C ASP A 37 -13.16 8.22 3.14
N HIS A 38 -13.26 7.40 2.09
CA HIS A 38 -14.54 6.99 1.51
C HIS A 38 -15.34 6.10 2.47
N LEU A 39 -14.64 5.26 3.23
CA LEU A 39 -15.21 4.31 4.18
C LEU A 39 -15.63 4.92 5.53
N ALA A 40 -15.08 6.08 5.88
CA ALA A 40 -15.51 6.86 7.03
C ALA A 40 -16.91 7.48 6.86
N ARG A 41 -17.47 7.49 5.64
CA ARG A 41 -18.82 8.00 5.35
C ARG A 41 -19.89 6.98 5.73
N PRO A 42 -21.14 7.40 6.01
CA PRO A 42 -22.24 6.46 6.21
C PRO A 42 -22.37 5.47 5.05
N ARG A 43 -22.28 4.18 5.36
CA ARG A 43 -22.33 3.10 4.38
C ARG A 43 -23.78 2.94 3.88
N PRO A 44 -24.04 2.94 2.56
CA PRO A 44 -25.35 2.61 2.02
C PRO A 44 -25.72 1.17 2.37
N SER A 45 -26.99 0.92 2.71
CA SER A 45 -27.47 -0.44 2.98
C SER A 45 -27.57 -1.30 1.72
N ASN A 46 -27.65 -0.68 0.55
CA ASN A 46 -27.67 -1.39 -0.73
C ASN A 46 -26.25 -1.73 -1.19
N LEU A 47 -25.91 -3.01 -1.24
CA LEU A 47 -24.58 -3.48 -1.68
C LEU A 47 -24.30 -3.25 -3.17
N THR A 48 -25.33 -2.99 -3.99
CA THR A 48 -25.13 -2.61 -5.41
C THR A 48 -24.90 -1.11 -5.59
N ASP A 49 -24.81 -0.34 -4.50
CA ASP A 49 -24.54 1.09 -4.56
C ASP A 49 -23.14 1.36 -5.15
N PRO A 50 -22.98 2.35 -6.07
CA PRO A 50 -21.67 2.75 -6.61
C PRO A 50 -20.62 3.07 -5.55
N TYR A 51 -21.03 3.34 -4.32
CA TYR A 51 -20.18 3.42 -3.15
C TYR A 51 -19.22 2.23 -3.02
N TYR A 52 -19.73 0.99 -3.11
CA TYR A 52 -18.91 -0.22 -2.95
C TYR A 52 -18.00 -0.47 -4.15
N GLN A 53 -18.45 -0.09 -5.35
CA GLN A 53 -17.62 -0.13 -6.55
C GLN A 53 -16.43 0.84 -6.44
N THR A 54 -16.67 2.06 -5.95
CA THR A 54 -15.62 3.07 -5.72
C THR A 54 -14.60 2.58 -4.70
N ALA A 55 -15.04 1.98 -3.60
CA ALA A 55 -14.16 1.37 -2.61
C ALA A 55 -13.28 0.27 -3.23
N GLY A 56 -13.87 -0.63 -4.02
CA GLY A 56 -13.13 -1.66 -4.74
C GLY A 56 -12.09 -1.09 -5.72
N GLN A 57 -12.40 0.02 -6.40
CA GLN A 57 -11.46 0.69 -7.30
C GLN A 57 -10.24 1.25 -6.57
N TYR A 58 -10.42 1.88 -5.41
CA TYR A 58 -9.30 2.37 -4.61
C TYR A 58 -8.43 1.22 -4.10
N LEU A 59 -9.03 0.13 -3.62
CA LEU A 59 -8.30 -1.04 -3.14
C LEU A 59 -7.53 -1.75 -4.27
N ASN A 60 -8.14 -1.92 -5.44
CA ASN A 60 -7.47 -2.49 -6.62
C ASN A 60 -6.30 -1.59 -7.08
N THR A 61 -6.48 -0.27 -7.05
CA THR A 61 -5.40 0.67 -7.40
C THR A 61 -4.25 0.54 -6.41
N ALA A 62 -4.53 0.51 -5.11
CA ALA A 62 -3.50 0.31 -4.09
C ALA A 62 -2.74 -1.00 -4.28
N THR A 63 -3.46 -2.09 -4.54
CA THR A 63 -2.88 -3.43 -4.77
C THR A 63 -1.97 -3.45 -5.99
N ASN A 64 -2.41 -2.90 -7.12
CA ASN A 64 -1.61 -2.85 -8.34
C ASN A 64 -0.32 -2.03 -8.14
N ARG A 65 -0.42 -0.89 -7.45
CA ARG A 65 0.73 -0.04 -7.16
C ARG A 65 1.70 -0.69 -6.18
N ALA A 66 1.21 -1.45 -5.22
CA ALA A 66 2.07 -2.22 -4.32
C ALA A 66 2.80 -3.35 -5.06
N ALA A 67 2.12 -4.02 -6.00
CA ALA A 67 2.75 -5.00 -6.89
C ALA A 67 3.83 -4.36 -7.79
N ASP A 68 3.55 -3.19 -8.38
CA ASP A 68 4.56 -2.41 -9.12
C ASP A 68 5.79 -2.10 -8.23
N ALA A 69 5.58 -1.72 -6.96
CA ALA A 69 6.67 -1.47 -6.02
C ALA A 69 7.50 -2.74 -5.73
N ALA A 70 6.85 -3.88 -5.50
CA ALA A 70 7.50 -5.17 -5.24
C ALA A 70 8.29 -5.71 -6.45
N GLN A 71 7.85 -5.39 -7.68
CA GLN A 71 8.60 -5.72 -8.89
C GLN A 71 9.91 -4.92 -9.01
N GLN A 72 9.95 -3.69 -8.50
CA GLN A 72 11.15 -2.85 -8.51
C GLN A 72 12.08 -3.15 -7.34
N ASP A 73 11.53 -3.46 -6.17
CA ASP A 73 12.29 -3.74 -4.95
C ASP A 73 11.54 -4.77 -4.09
N HIS A 74 12.13 -5.96 -3.96
CA HIS A 74 11.57 -7.07 -3.18
C HIS A 74 11.28 -6.70 -1.72
N GLY A 75 11.88 -5.64 -1.16
CA GLY A 75 11.55 -5.12 0.17
C GLY A 75 10.10 -4.62 0.32
N TYR A 76 9.33 -4.55 -0.77
CA TYR A 76 7.89 -4.23 -0.78
C TYR A 76 6.99 -5.46 -0.97
N GLN A 77 7.54 -6.68 -1.02
CA GLN A 77 6.75 -7.88 -1.29
C GLN A 77 5.68 -8.14 -0.22
N GLU A 78 6.00 -8.01 1.07
CA GLU A 78 5.01 -8.17 2.15
C GLU A 78 3.87 -7.15 2.03
N PHE A 79 4.18 -5.91 1.65
CA PHE A 79 3.19 -4.86 1.40
C PHE A 79 2.25 -5.20 0.23
N ALA A 80 2.81 -5.73 -0.86
CA ALA A 80 2.01 -6.20 -1.99
C ALA A 80 1.13 -7.41 -1.60
N ASP A 81 1.68 -8.37 -0.87
CA ASP A 81 0.96 -9.59 -0.44
C ASP A 81 -0.16 -9.27 0.55
N THR A 82 0.05 -8.33 1.48
CA THR A 82 -0.98 -7.85 2.41
C THR A 82 -2.12 -7.15 1.67
N LEU A 83 -1.81 -6.30 0.68
CA LEU A 83 -2.84 -5.64 -0.12
C LEU A 83 -3.58 -6.58 -1.06
N HIS A 84 -2.89 -7.57 -1.61
CA HIS A 84 -3.52 -8.61 -2.41
C HIS A 84 -4.55 -9.39 -1.59
N ARG A 85 -4.18 -9.85 -0.38
CA ARG A 85 -5.10 -10.52 0.54
C ARG A 85 -6.28 -9.63 0.94
N ALA A 86 -6.05 -8.33 1.15
CA ALA A 86 -7.13 -7.37 1.42
C ALA A 86 -8.11 -7.29 0.24
N ALA A 87 -7.61 -7.23 -0.99
CA ALA A 87 -8.41 -7.18 -2.21
C ALA A 87 -9.20 -8.48 -2.43
N GLU A 88 -8.59 -9.64 -2.22
CA GLU A 88 -9.28 -10.93 -2.29
C GLU A 88 -10.40 -11.02 -1.25
N THR A 89 -10.11 -10.64 0.00
CA THR A 89 -11.09 -10.62 1.08
C THR A 89 -12.27 -9.70 0.73
N TRP A 90 -12.00 -8.49 0.23
CA TRP A 90 -13.02 -7.56 -0.23
C TRP A 90 -13.89 -8.12 -1.36
N GLN A 91 -13.28 -8.76 -2.36
CA GLN A 91 -13.99 -9.31 -3.52
C GLN A 91 -14.88 -10.50 -3.17
N VAL A 92 -14.48 -11.31 -2.19
CA VAL A 92 -15.24 -12.50 -1.78
C VAL A 92 -16.40 -12.13 -0.85
N THR A 93 -16.19 -11.16 0.04
CA THR A 93 -17.09 -10.95 1.17
C THR A 93 -17.98 -9.72 1.00
N PHE A 94 -17.54 -8.73 0.21
CA PHE A 94 -18.09 -7.37 0.20
C PHE A 94 -18.21 -6.73 1.60
N THR A 95 -17.61 -7.34 2.63
CA THR A 95 -17.63 -6.85 3.99
C THR A 95 -16.30 -6.20 4.30
N LEU A 96 -16.40 -4.91 4.55
CA LEU A 96 -15.28 -4.09 4.93
C LEU A 96 -14.63 -4.56 6.22
N ASP A 97 -15.44 -5.09 7.14
CA ASP A 97 -15.02 -5.46 8.48
C ASP A 97 -13.95 -6.60 8.44
N GLU A 98 -13.92 -7.42 7.39
CA GLU A 98 -12.92 -8.47 7.20
C GLU A 98 -11.67 -7.98 6.46
N ALA A 99 -11.83 -7.06 5.51
CA ALA A 99 -10.71 -6.48 4.76
C ALA A 99 -9.99 -5.35 5.52
N GLU A 100 -10.67 -4.65 6.42
CA GLU A 100 -10.17 -3.49 7.15
C GLU A 100 -8.92 -3.77 8.00
N PRO A 101 -8.82 -4.89 8.75
CA PRO A 101 -7.59 -5.22 9.46
C PRO A 101 -6.37 -5.32 8.54
N LEU A 102 -6.54 -5.89 7.34
CA LEU A 102 -5.47 -6.03 6.34
C LEU A 102 -5.12 -4.68 5.71
N ILE A 103 -6.12 -3.83 5.45
CA ILE A 103 -5.90 -2.45 4.98
C ILE A 103 -5.10 -1.66 6.02
N GLN A 104 -5.44 -1.75 7.31
CA GLN A 104 -4.69 -1.07 8.37
C GLN A 104 -3.29 -1.65 8.56
N GLN A 105 -3.11 -2.96 8.35
CA GLN A 105 -1.80 -3.59 8.38
C GLN A 105 -0.90 -3.05 7.26
N ALA A 106 -1.37 -3.06 6.01
CA ALA A 106 -0.61 -2.56 4.86
C ALA A 106 -0.16 -1.11 5.06
N ARG A 107 -1.01 -0.27 5.69
CA ARG A 107 -0.65 1.10 6.03
C ARG A 107 0.53 1.17 7.01
N LYS A 108 0.55 0.34 8.05
CA LYS A 108 1.65 0.32 9.04
C LYS A 108 2.97 -0.13 8.43
N GLU A 109 2.93 -0.95 7.39
CA GLU A 109 4.13 -1.48 6.75
C GLU A 109 4.87 -0.41 5.94
N LYS A 110 4.16 0.45 5.18
CA LYS A 110 4.79 1.33 4.17
C LYS A 110 4.25 2.76 4.01
N CYS A 111 3.20 3.21 4.73
CA CYS A 111 2.47 4.46 4.41
C CYS A 111 2.72 5.71 5.27
#